data_AF-X1VHP6-F1
#
_entry.id   AF-X1VHP6-F1
#
_cell.length_a   1.000
_cell.length_b   1.000
_cell.length_c   1.000
_cell.angle_alpha   90.00
_cell.angle_beta   90.00
_cell.angle_gamma   90.00
#
_symmetry.space_group_name_H-M   'P 1'
#
loop_
_entity.id
_entity.type
_entity.pdbx_description
1 polymer ?
#
loop_
_entity_poly.entity_id
_entity_poly.type
_entity_poly.pdbx_seq_one_letter_code
_entity_poly.pdbx_strand_id
1 'polypeptide(L)' 'RPEFALQLISAILQASAIVTEIGGTLSHAAIISREAGIPCIVGATIVYFSKYSIQYLEGN' A
#
# COMPACT_ATOMS: atom_id res chain seq x y z
N ARG A 1 -5.13 -16.80 -5.34
CA ARG A 1 -5.59 -16.13 -6.58
C ARG A 1 -4.55 -15.04 -6.90
N PRO A 2 -3.74 -15.19 -7.96
CA PRO A 2 -2.54 -14.39 -8.21
C PRO A 2 -2.82 -12.98 -8.75
N GLU A 3 -4.10 -12.57 -8.87
CA GLU A 3 -4.48 -11.28 -9.47
C GLU A 3 -4.25 -10.02 -8.62
N PHE A 4 -4.05 -10.14 -7.30
CA PHE A 4 -4.01 -8.95 -6.44
C PHE A 4 -2.73 -8.09 -6.57
N ALA A 5 -1.59 -8.66 -6.97
CA ALA A 5 -0.33 -7.90 -6.99
C ALA A 5 -0.21 -6.95 -8.18
N LEU A 6 -0.77 -7.31 -9.34
CA LEU A 6 -0.60 -6.54 -10.59
C LEU A 6 -1.53 -5.33 -10.67
N GLN A 7 -2.74 -5.42 -10.11
CA GLN A 7 -3.71 -4.33 -10.19
C GLN A 7 -3.29 -3.08 -9.40
N LEU A 8 -2.49 -3.26 -8.34
CA LEU A 8 -2.05 -2.16 -7.49
C LEU A 8 -0.78 -1.46 -8.00
N ILE A 9 -0.05 -2.01 -8.98
CA ILE A 9 1.23 -1.44 -9.44
C ILE A 9 1.07 0.02 -9.90
N SER A 10 0.02 0.34 -10.67
CA SER A 10 -0.24 1.71 -11.12
C SER A 10 -0.47 2.67 -9.94
N ALA A 11 -1.24 2.23 -8.94
CA ALA A 11 -1.52 3.02 -7.74
C ALA A 11 -0.26 3.19 -6.87
N ILE A 12 0.53 2.12 -6.71
CA ILE A 12 1.82 2.14 -5.99
C ILE A 12 2.78 3.15 -6.62
N LEU A 13 2.91 3.15 -7.94
CA LEU A 13 3.79 4.09 -8.65
C LEU A 13 3.36 5.55 -8.53
N GLN A 14 2.06 5.82 -8.31
CA GLN A 14 1.54 7.17 -8.08
C GLN A 14 1.48 7.55 -6.59
N ALA A 15 1.65 6.60 -5.68
CA ALA A 15 1.52 6.83 -4.24
C ALA A 15 2.78 7.47 -3.64
N SER A 16 2.60 8.34 -2.65
CA SER A 16 3.72 8.88 -1.86
C SER A 16 4.12 7.97 -0.68
N ALA A 17 3.22 7.10 -0.23
CA ALA A 17 3.43 6.13 0.84
C ALA A 17 2.36 5.03 0.78
N ILE A 18 2.67 3.84 1.28
CA ILE A 18 1.76 2.71 1.33
C ILE A 18 1.57 2.24 2.77
N VAL A 19 0.32 1.99 3.16
CA VAL A 19 0.00 1.39 4.46
C VAL A 19 -0.91 0.19 4.22
N THR A 20 -0.54 -0.98 4.73
CA THR A 20 -1.35 -2.21 4.63
C THR A 20 -1.64 -2.80 6.00
N GLU A 21 -2.87 -3.29 6.17
CA GLU A 21 -3.27 -3.98 7.41
C GLU A 21 -2.63 -5.37 7.52
N ILE A 22 -2.41 -6.04 6.37
CA ILE A 22 -1.85 -7.38 6.29
C ILE A 22 -0.50 -7.34 5.59
N GLY A 23 0.46 -8.11 6.11
CA GLY A 23 1.78 -8.30 5.52
C GLY A 23 2.90 -8.17 6.54
N GLY A 24 4.06 -8.72 6.20
CA GLY A 24 5.30 -8.57 6.96
C GLY A 24 6.38 -7.87 6.15
N THR A 25 7.59 -7.79 6.72
CA THR A 25 8.75 -7.16 6.09
C THR A 25 9.15 -7.78 4.76
N LEU A 26 8.79 -9.02 4.45
CA LEU A 26 9.06 -9.69 3.16
C LEU A 26 7.81 -9.83 2.28
N SER A 27 6.72 -9.13 2.61
CA SER A 27 5.50 -9.15 1.80
C SER A 27 5.68 -8.44 0.46
N HIS A 28 4.80 -8.75 -0.50
CA HIS A 28 4.78 -8.10 -1.81
C HIS A 28 4.72 -6.57 -1.69
N ALA A 29 3.86 -6.02 -0.82
CA ALA A 29 3.81 -4.58 -0.59
C ALA A 29 5.16 -4.03 -0.11
N ALA A 30 5.81 -4.70 0.86
CA ALA A 30 7.08 -4.26 1.41
C ALA A 30 8.25 -4.33 0.40
N ILE A 31 8.30 -5.37 -0.43
CA ILE A 31 9.35 -5.54 -1.45
C ILE A 31 9.16 -4.52 -2.58
N ILE A 32 7.96 -4.47 -3.15
CA ILE A 32 7.65 -3.57 -4.28
C ILE A 32 7.80 -2.10 -3.86
N SER A 33 7.43 -1.73 -2.63
CA SER A 33 7.61 -0.35 -2.15
C SER A 33 9.09 0.05 -2.05
N ARG A 34 9.98 -0.89 -1.68
CA ARG A 34 11.43 -0.63 -1.67
C ARG A 34 11.99 -0.46 -3.07
N GLU A 35 11.53 -1.29 -4.01
CA GLU A 35 11.91 -1.17 -5.42
C GLU A 35 11.41 0.14 -6.04
N ALA A 36 10.19 0.57 -5.66
CA ALA A 36 9.60 1.84 -6.08
C ALA A 36 10.16 3.07 -5.33
N GLY A 37 10.95 2.87 -4.27
CA GLY A 37 11.56 3.96 -3.49
C GLY A 37 10.58 4.74 -2.60
N ILE A 38 9.42 4.15 -2.27
CA ILE A 38 8.38 4.79 -1.45
C ILE A 38 8.29 4.16 -0.05
N PRO A 39 7.99 4.95 1.00
CA PRO A 39 7.83 4.43 2.35
C PRO A 39 6.62 3.51 2.44
N CYS A 40 6.78 2.39 3.16
CA CYS A 40 5.74 1.38 3.34
C CYS A 40 5.64 0.92 4.79
N ILE A 41 4.42 0.92 5.33
CA ILE A 41 4.06 0.38 6.64
C ILE A 41 3.16 -0.83 6.42
N VAL A 42 3.52 -1.96 7.04
CA VAL A 42 2.76 -3.23 6.95
C VAL A 42 2.32 -3.65 8.34
N GLY A 43 1.19 -4.34 8.44
CA GLY A 43 0.64 -4.80 9.72
C GLY A 43 -0.03 -3.69 10.54
N ALA A 44 -0.45 -2.60 9.89
CA ALA A 44 -1.08 -1.47 10.57
C ALA A 44 -2.58 -1.69 10.73
N THR A 45 -3.02 -2.13 11.91
CA THR A 45 -4.45 -2.40 12.20
C THR A 45 -5.26 -1.12 12.45
N ILE A 46 -4.62 -0.05 12.90
CA ILE A 46 -5.27 1.22 13.22
C ILE A 46 -4.38 2.35 12.73
N VAL A 47 -4.96 3.29 11.97
CA VAL A 47 -4.26 4.48 11.47
C VAL A 47 -5.14 5.70 11.70
N TYR A 48 -4.56 6.76 12.25
CA TYR A 48 -5.24 8.04 12.46
C TYR A 48 -4.72 9.06 11.45
N PHE A 49 -5.61 9.65 10.66
CA PHE A 49 -5.24 10.65 9.67
C PHE A 49 -5.73 12.04 10.10
N SER A 50 -4.82 13.00 10.18
CA SER A 50 -5.16 14.42 10.37
C SER A 50 -5.61 15.00 9.02
N LYS A 51 -6.91 14.84 8.75
CA LYS A 51 -7.72 15.36 7.63
C LYS A 51 -7.00 16.32 6.64
N TYR A 52 -6.81 15.88 5.39
CA TYR A 52 -7.03 16.66 4.17
C TYR A 52 -7.08 15.69 2.96
N SER A 53 -8.28 15.47 2.40
CA SER A 53 -8.57 14.66 1.19
C SER A 53 -7.94 13.26 1.11
N ILE A 54 -8.65 12.23 1.61
CA ILE A 54 -8.31 10.82 1.38
C ILE A 54 -9.17 10.33 0.20
N GLN A 55 -8.54 9.77 -0.84
CA GLN A 55 -9.26 9.06 -1.90
C GLN A 55 -9.34 7.59 -1.53
N TYR A 56 -10.54 7.10 -1.27
CA TYR A 56 -10.78 5.68 -1.09
C TYR A 56 -10.84 5.04 -2.48
N LEU A 57 -9.86 4.19 -2.79
CA LEU A 57 -9.96 3.27 -3.92
C LEU A 57 -10.78 2.08 -3.42
N GLU A 58 -12.11 2.14 -3.54
CA GLU A 58 -12.95 0.96 -3.34
C GLU A 58 -12.66 -0.03 -4.49
N GLY A 59 -11.95 -1.11 -4.16
CA GLY A 59 -11.82 -2.26 -5.04
C GLY A 59 -13.13 -3.04 -5.03
N ASN A 60 -13.74 -3.20 -6.22
CA ASN A 60 -14.75 -4.22 -6.48
C ASN A 60 -14.08 -5.60 -6.57
#